data_AF-A0A943Z7D7-F1
#
_entry.id   AF-A0A943Z7D7-F1
#
_cell.length_a   1.000
_cell.length_b   1.000
_cell.length_c   1.000
_cell.angle_alpha   90.00
_cell.angle_beta   90.00
_cell.angle_gamma   90.00
#
_symmetry.space_group_name_H-M   'P 1'
#
loop_
_entity.id
_entity.type
_entity.pdbx_description
1 polymer ?
#
loop_
_entity_poly.entity_id
_entity_poly.type
_entity_poly.pdbx_seq_one_letter_code
_entity_poly.pdbx_strand_id
1 'polypeptide(L)'
;MRPDYCERVWENPDVYRVRLPFFNLGAGESNCFVLHDEGEWLIVDTGAPSVAGRRRLVAALCGLEVDFSRCKVFLTHLHFDHAGLLGAAIPRCVAVCMSEAGFSLRTQAGERRAHDAFLRRMMACGASFEDACAYAAGNAEAVRLDADAGRYRFVRDGDVLRVGRRRFRVVDTAGHTIDHQALYDEENGLLFGGDHVLFDVAPSVDACPGATDGLGLYLANLRKMHAMPIRAAFLGHGDTVREGLAARADAIAEKKMRRCLRVFDAVRSGPGATGEALARAALARKDASAWRSLPPLSRYYFLLDAFVCLQHLCATGRVERMPGAVDAAWRYVPRIT
;
A
#
# COMPACT_ATOMS: atom_id res chain seq x y z
N MET A 1 -12.88 -30.79 9.91
CA MET A 1 -11.67 -30.06 10.34
C MET A 1 -11.45 -28.95 9.33
N ARG A 2 -11.37 -27.67 9.74
CA ARG A 2 -11.08 -26.58 8.81
C ARG A 2 -9.62 -26.68 8.38
N PRO A 3 -9.28 -26.37 7.11
CA PRO A 3 -7.90 -26.45 6.65
C PRO A 3 -7.01 -25.43 7.37
N ASP A 4 -5.72 -25.74 7.48
CA ASP A 4 -4.68 -24.94 8.18
C ASP A 4 -4.57 -23.49 7.68
N TYR A 5 -4.98 -23.22 6.44
CA TYR A 5 -4.95 -21.90 5.82
C TYR A 5 -6.22 -21.06 6.04
N CYS A 6 -7.28 -21.60 6.67
CA CYS A 6 -8.55 -20.89 6.91
C CYS A 6 -9.00 -21.03 8.36
N GLU A 7 -8.83 -19.96 9.13
CA GLU A 7 -9.03 -19.93 10.58
C GLU A 7 -10.12 -18.93 10.97
N ARG A 8 -10.97 -19.25 11.95
CA ARG A 8 -11.83 -18.24 12.59
C ARG A 8 -11.02 -17.46 13.61
N VAL A 9 -10.83 -16.17 13.36
CA VAL A 9 -9.99 -15.28 14.19
C VAL A 9 -10.79 -14.36 15.10
N TRP A 10 -12.11 -14.25 14.88
CA TRP A 10 -13.04 -13.48 15.71
C TRP A 10 -14.45 -14.09 15.67
N GLU A 11 -15.22 -13.83 16.72
CA GLU A 11 -16.59 -14.29 16.89
C GLU A 11 -17.51 -13.10 17.20
N ASN A 12 -18.70 -13.08 16.60
CA ASN A 12 -19.70 -12.00 16.71
C ASN A 12 -19.16 -10.59 16.33
N PRO A 13 -18.97 -10.29 15.03
CA PRO A 13 -19.32 -11.13 13.87
C PRO A 13 -18.30 -12.26 13.65
N ASP A 14 -18.68 -13.32 12.94
CA ASP A 14 -17.68 -14.34 12.57
C ASP A 14 -16.70 -13.72 11.56
N VAL A 15 -15.40 -13.76 11.89
CA VAL A 15 -14.33 -13.33 10.96
C VAL A 15 -13.39 -14.49 10.73
N TYR A 16 -13.24 -14.86 9.46
CA TYR A 16 -12.34 -15.89 9.00
C TYR A 16 -11.15 -15.25 8.29
N ARG A 17 -9.94 -15.69 8.63
CA ARG A 17 -8.72 -15.33 7.93
C ARG A 17 -8.32 -16.46 7.00
N VAL A 18 -8.09 -16.13 5.74
CA VAL A 18 -7.58 -17.04 4.72
C VAL A 18 -6.17 -16.59 4.32
N ARG A 19 -5.17 -17.44 4.59
CA ARG A 19 -3.76 -17.17 4.26
C ARG A 19 -3.44 -17.63 2.83
N LEU A 20 -3.10 -16.65 1.99
CA LEU A 20 -2.92 -16.83 0.55
C LEU A 20 -1.43 -16.70 0.19
N PRO A 21 -0.77 -17.79 -0.25
CA PRO A 21 0.67 -17.78 -0.45
C PRO A 21 1.02 -17.04 -1.73
N PHE A 22 2.08 -16.25 -1.65
CA PHE A 22 2.68 -15.57 -2.78
C PHE A 22 4.17 -15.36 -2.53
N PHE A 23 4.91 -15.04 -3.59
CA PHE A 23 6.33 -14.78 -3.45
C PHE A 23 6.60 -13.31 -3.72
N ASN A 24 7.11 -12.61 -2.70
CA ASN A 24 7.66 -11.27 -2.82
C ASN A 24 8.88 -11.12 -1.90
N LEU A 25 9.62 -10.02 -2.04
CA LEU A 25 10.84 -9.72 -1.29
C LEU A 25 10.64 -9.59 0.23
N GLY A 26 9.40 -9.35 0.70
CA GLY A 26 9.12 -9.02 2.11
C GLY A 26 8.03 -9.85 2.79
N ALA A 27 7.25 -10.63 2.04
CA ALA A 27 6.16 -11.45 2.57
C ALA A 27 6.00 -12.73 1.75
N GLY A 28 5.63 -13.83 2.44
CA GLY A 28 5.34 -15.12 1.82
C GLY A 28 3.84 -15.41 1.67
N GLU A 29 2.99 -14.63 2.32
CA GLU A 29 1.54 -14.79 2.31
C GLU A 29 0.84 -13.44 2.52
N SER A 30 -0.33 -13.26 1.91
CA SER A 30 -1.26 -12.18 2.22
C SER A 30 -2.54 -12.74 2.83
N ASN A 31 -3.21 -11.93 3.62
CA ASN A 31 -4.45 -12.27 4.30
C ASN A 31 -5.65 -11.78 3.48
N CYS A 32 -6.60 -12.67 3.25
CA CYS A 32 -7.96 -12.33 2.87
C CYS A 32 -8.85 -12.58 4.09
N PHE A 33 -9.75 -11.64 4.42
CA PHE A 33 -10.72 -11.85 5.50
C PHE A 33 -12.12 -12.04 4.95
N VAL A 34 -12.84 -13.04 5.47
CA VAL A 34 -14.22 -13.32 5.15
C VAL A 34 -15.05 -13.14 6.41
N LEU A 35 -15.93 -12.15 6.42
CA LEU A 35 -16.81 -11.82 7.52
C LEU A 35 -18.23 -12.27 7.22
N HIS A 36 -18.93 -12.76 8.25
CA HIS A 36 -20.33 -13.15 8.18
C HIS A 36 -21.12 -12.60 9.38
N ASP A 37 -22.24 -11.95 9.10
CA ASP A 37 -23.22 -11.50 10.11
C ASP A 37 -24.62 -11.48 9.48
N GLU A 38 -25.61 -12.12 10.12
CA GLU A 38 -27.03 -12.18 9.69
C GLU A 38 -27.27 -12.59 8.22
N GLY A 39 -26.48 -13.55 7.72
CA GLY A 39 -26.59 -14.05 6.35
C GLY A 39 -26.03 -13.10 5.29
N GLU A 40 -25.37 -12.01 5.67
CA GLU A 40 -24.59 -11.17 4.78
C GLU A 40 -23.09 -11.45 4.92
N TRP A 41 -22.39 -11.28 3.80
CA TRP A 41 -20.97 -11.57 3.70
C TRP A 41 -20.17 -10.34 3.27
N LEU A 42 -18.97 -10.23 3.82
CA LEU A 42 -17.97 -9.27 3.38
C LEU A 42 -16.63 -9.99 3.19
N ILE A 43 -16.05 -9.82 2.01
CA ILE A 43 -14.69 -10.26 1.71
C ILE A 43 -13.80 -9.03 1.71
N VAL A 44 -12.78 -8.99 2.55
CA VAL A 44 -11.77 -7.95 2.57
C VAL A 44 -10.50 -8.48 1.92
N ASP A 45 -10.12 -7.84 0.82
CA ASP A 45 -9.03 -8.25 -0.07
C ASP A 45 -9.18 -9.68 -0.64
N THR A 46 -8.33 -10.03 -1.60
CA THR A 46 -8.45 -11.25 -2.40
C THR A 46 -7.13 -12.00 -2.57
N GLY A 47 -5.99 -11.42 -2.25
CA GLY A 47 -4.71 -12.09 -2.42
C GLY A 47 -4.04 -11.87 -3.77
N ALA A 48 -2.77 -12.28 -3.84
CA ALA A 48 -1.94 -12.27 -5.05
C ALA A 48 -2.43 -13.26 -6.11
N PRO A 49 -2.21 -13.02 -7.42
CA PRO A 49 -2.64 -13.89 -8.51
C PRO A 49 -1.76 -15.15 -8.64
N SER A 50 -1.63 -15.92 -7.55
CA SER A 50 -0.93 -17.20 -7.51
C SER A 50 -1.91 -18.37 -7.67
N VAL A 51 -1.46 -19.46 -8.32
CA VAL A 51 -2.29 -20.66 -8.48
C VAL A 51 -2.66 -21.28 -7.12
N ALA A 52 -1.71 -21.30 -6.17
CA ALA A 52 -1.92 -21.82 -4.82
C ALA A 52 -2.88 -20.92 -4.02
N GLY A 53 -2.70 -19.60 -4.07
CA GLY A 53 -3.60 -18.62 -3.46
C GLY A 53 -5.01 -18.73 -4.00
N ARG A 54 -5.18 -18.79 -5.33
CA ARG A 54 -6.51 -18.99 -5.95
C ARG A 54 -7.20 -20.25 -5.44
N ARG A 55 -6.47 -21.38 -5.39
CA ARG A 55 -7.01 -22.66 -4.90
C ARG A 55 -7.45 -22.55 -3.44
N ARG A 56 -6.63 -21.96 -2.57
CA ARG A 56 -6.97 -21.75 -1.15
C ARG A 56 -8.17 -20.84 -0.98
N LEU A 57 -8.22 -19.70 -1.68
CA LEU A 57 -9.33 -18.76 -1.58
C LEU A 57 -10.64 -19.41 -2.05
N VAL A 58 -10.67 -20.03 -3.23
CA VAL A 58 -11.89 -20.69 -3.74
C VAL A 58 -12.34 -21.80 -2.79
N ALA A 59 -11.42 -22.63 -2.31
CA ALA A 59 -11.75 -23.70 -1.36
C ALA A 59 -12.30 -23.16 -0.03
N ALA A 60 -11.74 -22.05 0.48
CA ALA A 60 -12.24 -21.40 1.69
C ALA A 60 -13.64 -20.82 1.48
N LEU A 61 -13.88 -20.09 0.38
CA LEU A 61 -15.21 -19.52 0.08
C LEU A 61 -16.28 -20.61 -0.10
N CYS A 62 -15.94 -21.72 -0.77
CA CYS A 62 -16.81 -22.89 -0.87
C CYS A 62 -17.06 -23.55 0.50
N GLY A 63 -16.01 -23.77 1.29
CA GLY A 63 -16.13 -24.43 2.59
C GLY A 63 -16.81 -23.59 3.68
N LEU A 64 -16.86 -22.27 3.50
CA LEU A 64 -17.65 -21.35 4.31
C LEU A 64 -19.08 -21.18 3.78
N GLU A 65 -19.42 -21.78 2.64
CA GLU A 65 -20.73 -21.67 2.00
C GLU A 65 -21.15 -20.21 1.75
N VAL A 66 -20.21 -19.39 1.26
CA VAL A 66 -20.44 -17.96 1.02
C VAL A 66 -21.57 -17.75 0.01
N ASP A 67 -22.63 -17.08 0.44
CA ASP A 67 -23.72 -16.64 -0.44
C ASP A 67 -23.32 -15.35 -1.17
N PHE A 68 -22.86 -15.51 -2.42
CA PHE A 68 -22.45 -14.39 -3.25
C PHE A 68 -23.59 -13.41 -3.59
N SER A 69 -24.86 -13.82 -3.49
CA SER A 69 -26.00 -12.90 -3.71
C SER A 69 -26.15 -11.88 -2.60
N ARG A 70 -25.62 -12.18 -1.40
CA ARG A 70 -25.60 -11.32 -0.22
C ARG A 70 -24.17 -10.95 0.21
N CYS A 71 -23.24 -10.96 -0.75
CA CYS A 71 -21.83 -10.69 -0.52
C CYS A 71 -21.39 -9.36 -1.12
N LYS A 72 -20.45 -8.70 -0.45
CA LYS A 72 -19.71 -7.54 -0.96
C LYS A 72 -18.21 -7.81 -0.82
N VAL A 73 -17.40 -7.26 -1.71
CA VAL A 73 -15.94 -7.17 -1.52
C VAL A 73 -15.59 -5.75 -1.11
N PHE A 74 -14.64 -5.60 -0.20
CA PHE A 74 -13.94 -4.35 0.05
C PHE A 74 -12.45 -4.57 -0.25
N LEU A 75 -11.86 -3.73 -1.09
CA LEU A 75 -10.41 -3.73 -1.32
C LEU A 75 -9.79 -2.60 -0.53
N THR A 76 -8.84 -2.93 0.34
CA THR A 76 -8.10 -1.94 1.13
C THR A 76 -7.29 -1.02 0.23
N HIS A 77 -6.64 -1.61 -0.78
CA HIS A 77 -5.95 -0.91 -1.87
C HIS A 77 -5.72 -1.87 -3.03
N LEU A 78 -5.16 -1.37 -4.14
CA LEU A 78 -5.03 -2.14 -5.38
C LEU A 78 -3.64 -2.69 -5.69
N HIS A 79 -2.78 -2.95 -4.69
CA HIS A 79 -1.61 -3.80 -4.92
C HIS A 79 -2.04 -5.24 -5.27
N PHE A 80 -1.20 -5.95 -6.03
CA PHE A 80 -1.52 -7.26 -6.58
C PHE A 80 -1.87 -8.28 -5.52
N ASP A 81 -1.25 -8.22 -4.36
CA ASP A 81 -1.46 -9.13 -3.23
C ASP A 81 -2.74 -8.85 -2.44
N HIS A 82 -3.46 -7.77 -2.78
CA HIS A 82 -4.78 -7.44 -2.24
C HIS A 82 -5.88 -7.62 -3.28
N ALA A 83 -5.65 -7.20 -4.53
CA ALA A 83 -6.67 -7.18 -5.57
C ALA A 83 -6.50 -8.25 -6.66
N GLY A 84 -5.39 -9.01 -6.65
CA GLY A 84 -4.96 -9.86 -7.77
C GLY A 84 -5.89 -11.03 -8.10
N LEU A 85 -6.58 -11.60 -7.10
CA LEU A 85 -7.53 -12.70 -7.32
C LEU A 85 -8.96 -12.24 -7.52
N LEU A 86 -9.25 -10.94 -7.51
CA LEU A 86 -10.61 -10.41 -7.68
C LEU A 86 -11.32 -10.97 -8.91
N GLY A 87 -10.65 -10.98 -10.07
CA GLY A 87 -11.22 -11.48 -11.31
C GLY A 87 -11.27 -13.01 -11.41
N ALA A 88 -10.42 -13.71 -10.66
CA ALA A 88 -10.23 -15.16 -10.80
C ALA A 88 -10.95 -15.99 -9.73
N ALA A 89 -11.33 -15.37 -8.61
CA ALA A 89 -11.98 -16.01 -7.47
C ALA A 89 -13.36 -15.43 -7.13
N ILE A 90 -13.65 -14.17 -7.48
CA ILE A 90 -14.92 -13.53 -7.11
C ILE A 90 -15.84 -13.38 -8.32
N PRO A 91 -17.10 -13.86 -8.26
CA PRO A 91 -18.08 -13.71 -9.33
C PRO A 91 -18.32 -12.24 -9.71
N ARG A 92 -18.58 -11.97 -11.01
CA ARG A 92 -18.79 -10.62 -11.53
C ARG A 92 -20.03 -9.90 -10.98
N CYS A 93 -21.01 -10.65 -10.46
CA CYS A 93 -22.22 -10.07 -9.85
C CYS A 93 -21.99 -9.46 -8.46
N VAL A 94 -20.87 -9.78 -7.79
CA VAL A 94 -20.58 -9.33 -6.42
C VAL A 94 -20.08 -7.90 -6.44
N ALA A 95 -20.76 -6.98 -5.74
CA ALA A 95 -20.33 -5.59 -5.63
C ALA A 95 -18.94 -5.46 -5.00
N VAL A 96 -18.11 -4.55 -5.51
CA VAL A 96 -16.73 -4.32 -5.02
C VAL A 96 -16.58 -2.87 -4.62
N CYS A 97 -16.38 -2.64 -3.33
CA CYS A 97 -16.13 -1.35 -2.73
C CYS A 97 -14.62 -1.07 -2.72
N MET A 98 -14.21 0.11 -3.18
CA MET A 98 -12.80 0.54 -3.21
C MET A 98 -12.69 2.06 -3.36
N SER A 99 -11.47 2.57 -3.27
CA SER A 99 -11.17 3.97 -3.61
C SER A 99 -11.23 4.23 -5.12
N GLU A 100 -11.84 5.35 -5.50
CA GLU A 100 -11.87 5.86 -6.88
C GLU A 100 -10.47 6.17 -7.43
N ALA A 101 -9.57 6.63 -6.55
CA ALA A 101 -8.17 6.93 -6.91
C ALA A 101 -7.45 5.64 -7.35
N GLY A 102 -7.65 4.56 -6.60
CA GLY A 102 -7.10 3.25 -6.94
C GLY A 102 -7.66 2.76 -8.27
N PHE A 103 -8.99 2.73 -8.39
CA PHE A 103 -9.66 2.28 -9.60
C PHE A 103 -9.13 2.99 -10.85
N SER A 104 -8.99 4.31 -10.78
CA SER A 104 -8.50 5.15 -11.87
C SER A 104 -7.10 4.74 -12.34
N LEU A 105 -6.22 4.28 -11.44
CA LEU A 105 -4.87 3.81 -11.75
C LEU A 105 -4.84 2.42 -12.40
N ARG A 106 -5.88 1.61 -12.22
CA ARG A 106 -5.95 0.22 -12.72
C ARG A 106 -6.79 0.05 -13.99
N THR A 107 -7.29 1.15 -14.56
CA THR A 107 -7.84 1.14 -15.93
C THR A 107 -6.71 1.15 -16.96
N GLN A 108 -6.97 0.71 -18.19
CA GLN A 108 -5.95 0.72 -19.25
C GLN A 108 -5.34 2.11 -19.49
N ALA A 109 -6.17 3.15 -19.44
CA ALA A 109 -5.70 4.53 -19.59
C ALA A 109 -4.93 4.99 -18.35
N GLY A 110 -5.39 4.59 -17.16
CA GLY A 110 -4.72 4.81 -15.88
C GLY A 110 -3.32 4.23 -15.82
N GLU A 111 -3.18 2.95 -16.14
CA GLU A 111 -1.91 2.22 -16.13
C GLU A 111 -0.88 2.90 -17.03
N ARG A 112 -1.28 3.29 -18.26
CA ARG A 112 -0.41 4.04 -19.17
C ARG A 112 0.04 5.38 -18.58
N ARG A 113 -0.89 6.16 -18.03
CA ARG A 113 -0.57 7.46 -17.42
C ARG A 113 0.35 7.29 -16.20
N ALA A 114 0.10 6.29 -15.37
CA ALA A 114 0.91 5.98 -14.19
C ALA A 114 2.33 5.56 -14.60
N HIS A 115 2.46 4.72 -15.63
CA HIS A 115 3.74 4.31 -16.19
C HIS A 115 4.53 5.50 -16.75
N ASP A 116 3.91 6.35 -17.57
CA ASP A 116 4.57 7.54 -18.11
C ASP A 116 5.01 8.51 -17.01
N ALA A 117 4.15 8.74 -16.01
CA ALA A 117 4.45 9.57 -14.86
C ALA A 117 5.62 9.00 -14.03
N PHE A 118 5.66 7.67 -13.87
CA PHE A 118 6.75 6.97 -13.20
C PHE A 118 8.08 7.20 -13.92
N LEU A 119 8.15 6.95 -15.24
CA LEU A 119 9.38 7.15 -16.02
C LEU A 119 9.87 8.59 -15.95
N ARG A 120 8.97 9.56 -16.14
CA ARG A 120 9.30 10.98 -16.03
C ARG A 120 9.85 11.33 -14.64
N ARG A 121 9.24 10.83 -13.57
CA ARG A 121 9.72 11.06 -12.20
C ARG A 121 11.10 10.46 -11.98
N MET A 122 11.30 9.20 -12.39
CA MET A 122 12.59 8.53 -12.21
C MET A 122 13.73 9.31 -12.89
N MET A 123 13.52 9.73 -14.14
CA MET A 123 14.48 10.56 -14.88
C MET A 123 14.66 11.95 -14.24
N ALA A 124 13.58 12.58 -13.79
CA ALA A 124 13.66 13.86 -13.08
C ALA A 124 14.41 13.72 -11.74
N CYS A 125 14.44 12.55 -11.12
CA CYS A 125 15.27 12.28 -9.94
C CYS A 125 16.72 11.91 -10.25
N GLY A 126 17.09 11.78 -11.54
CA GLY A 126 18.46 11.52 -11.98
C GLY A 126 18.74 10.10 -12.47
N ALA A 127 17.74 9.21 -12.51
CA ALA A 127 17.91 7.88 -13.09
C ALA A 127 18.08 7.95 -14.61
N SER A 128 18.85 7.03 -15.19
CA SER A 128 18.89 6.86 -16.64
C SER A 128 17.55 6.36 -17.18
N PHE A 129 17.29 6.56 -18.47
CA PHE A 129 16.07 6.02 -19.10
C PHE A 129 16.01 4.49 -19.01
N GLU A 130 17.15 3.82 -19.20
CA GLU A 130 17.27 2.36 -19.06
C GLU A 130 16.90 1.89 -17.65
N ASP A 131 17.46 2.53 -16.62
CA ASP A 131 17.15 2.21 -15.23
C ASP A 131 15.68 2.51 -14.90
N ALA A 132 15.14 3.64 -15.38
CA ALA A 132 13.73 3.97 -15.20
C ALA A 132 12.80 2.90 -15.80
N CYS A 133 13.09 2.42 -17.01
CA CYS A 133 12.35 1.32 -17.65
C CYS A 133 12.49 0.01 -16.85
N ALA A 134 13.70 -0.33 -16.39
CA ALA A 134 13.92 -1.53 -15.58
C ALA A 134 13.18 -1.48 -14.24
N TYR A 135 13.13 -0.32 -13.59
CA TYR A 135 12.36 -0.12 -12.35
C TYR A 135 10.86 -0.22 -12.61
N ALA A 136 10.37 0.38 -13.69
CA ALA A 136 8.95 0.32 -14.05
C ALA A 136 8.50 -1.12 -14.34
N ALA A 137 9.33 -1.89 -15.06
CA ALA A 137 9.06 -3.30 -15.33
C ALA A 137 9.06 -4.16 -14.05
N GLY A 138 10.00 -3.92 -13.14
CA GLY A 138 10.06 -4.64 -11.86
C GLY A 138 8.95 -4.29 -10.87
N ASN A 139 8.37 -3.08 -10.99
CA ASN A 139 7.26 -2.59 -10.16
C ASN A 139 5.90 -2.69 -10.87
N ALA A 140 5.83 -3.40 -11.99
CA ALA A 140 4.59 -3.55 -12.74
C ALA A 140 3.63 -4.48 -11.99
N GLU A 141 2.45 -3.95 -11.71
CA GLU A 141 1.38 -4.62 -10.97
C GLU A 141 0.38 -5.22 -11.95
N ALA A 142 0.14 -6.53 -11.89
CA ALA A 142 -0.75 -7.24 -12.82
C ALA A 142 -2.23 -7.20 -12.40
N VAL A 143 -2.73 -6.04 -11.95
CA VAL A 143 -4.14 -5.84 -11.57
C VAL A 143 -4.79 -4.88 -12.53
N ARG A 144 -5.58 -5.40 -13.47
CA ARG A 144 -6.36 -4.58 -14.39
C ARG A 144 -7.84 -4.69 -14.12
N LEU A 145 -8.48 -3.55 -13.93
CA LEU A 145 -9.93 -3.45 -13.74
C LEU A 145 -10.60 -3.03 -15.04
N ASP A 146 -11.77 -3.62 -15.30
CA ASP A 146 -12.58 -3.26 -16.46
C ASP A 146 -13.37 -1.98 -16.16
N ALA A 147 -13.50 -1.07 -17.12
CA ALA A 147 -14.21 0.18 -16.91
C ALA A 147 -15.74 -0.02 -16.84
N ASP A 148 -16.26 -1.11 -17.40
CA ASP A 148 -17.67 -1.22 -17.78
C ASP A 148 -18.53 -2.13 -16.86
N ALA A 149 -18.06 -2.40 -15.64
CA ALA A 149 -18.57 -3.58 -14.93
C ALA A 149 -19.87 -3.36 -14.12
N GLY A 150 -20.39 -2.14 -13.92
CA GLY A 150 -21.55 -1.86 -13.04
C GLY A 150 -21.42 -2.36 -11.58
N ARG A 151 -20.28 -2.98 -11.25
CA ARG A 151 -19.94 -3.77 -10.07
C ARG A 151 -19.19 -2.94 -9.03
N TYR A 152 -18.42 -1.96 -9.49
CA TYR A 152 -17.57 -1.14 -8.63
C TYR A 152 -18.40 -0.08 -7.91
N ARG A 153 -18.12 0.12 -6.63
CA ARG A 153 -18.72 1.13 -5.76
C ARG A 153 -17.57 1.92 -5.15
N PHE A 154 -17.49 3.21 -5.45
CA PHE A 154 -16.45 4.04 -4.89
C PHE A 154 -16.86 4.54 -3.52
N VAL A 155 -15.99 4.33 -2.54
CA VAL A 155 -16.20 4.73 -1.15
C VAL A 155 -15.09 5.67 -0.70
N ARG A 156 -15.38 6.53 0.26
CA ARG A 156 -14.50 7.58 0.76
C ARG A 156 -14.50 7.60 2.28
N ASP A 157 -13.56 8.35 2.87
CA ASP A 157 -13.48 8.52 4.33
C ASP A 157 -14.84 8.91 4.92
N GLY A 158 -15.25 8.22 5.99
CA GLY A 158 -16.52 8.44 6.66
C GLY A 158 -17.73 7.70 6.08
N ASP A 159 -17.64 7.15 4.86
CA ASP A 159 -18.70 6.29 4.31
C ASP A 159 -18.91 5.05 5.19
N VAL A 160 -20.12 4.50 5.18
CA VAL A 160 -20.48 3.34 6.02
C VAL A 160 -20.91 2.16 5.17
N LEU A 161 -20.17 1.06 5.28
CA LEU A 161 -20.55 -0.24 4.73
C LEU A 161 -21.34 -1.02 5.78
N ARG A 162 -22.47 -1.59 5.36
CA ARG A 162 -23.31 -2.46 6.20
C ARG A 162 -23.19 -3.93 5.78
N VAL A 163 -23.08 -4.79 6.78
CA VAL A 163 -23.04 -6.26 6.64
C VAL A 163 -23.83 -6.84 7.82
N GLY A 164 -25.07 -7.26 7.58
CA GLY A 164 -25.98 -7.64 8.66
C GLY A 164 -26.22 -6.47 9.61
N ARG A 165 -25.96 -6.68 10.91
CA ARG A 165 -26.04 -5.61 11.93
C ARG A 165 -24.82 -4.70 11.94
N ARG A 166 -23.71 -5.12 11.33
CA ARG A 166 -22.42 -4.42 11.45
C ARG A 166 -22.39 -3.16 10.60
N ARG A 167 -21.78 -2.12 11.15
CA ARG A 167 -21.52 -0.84 10.48
C ARG A 167 -20.03 -0.59 10.47
N PHE A 168 -19.43 -0.73 9.30
CA PHE A 168 -18.02 -0.46 9.09
C PHE A 168 -17.85 0.93 8.50
N ARG A 169 -17.23 1.85 9.24
CA ARG A 169 -16.83 3.14 8.71
C ARG A 169 -15.56 2.96 7.88
N VAL A 170 -15.55 3.53 6.68
CA VAL A 170 -14.36 3.65 5.84
C VAL A 170 -13.44 4.71 6.46
N VAL A 171 -12.18 4.35 6.64
CA VAL A 171 -11.14 5.22 7.19
C VAL A 171 -10.07 5.42 6.12
N ASP A 172 -9.90 6.66 5.68
CA ASP A 172 -8.75 7.03 4.85
C ASP A 172 -7.46 6.75 5.61
N THR A 173 -6.62 5.92 5.00
CA THR A 173 -5.32 5.50 5.52
C THR A 173 -4.26 5.61 4.42
N ALA A 174 -4.48 6.53 3.48
CA ALA A 174 -3.56 6.82 2.39
C ALA A 174 -2.13 7.12 2.89
N GLY A 175 -1.15 6.74 2.08
CA GLY A 175 0.27 6.87 2.40
C GLY A 175 1.05 5.70 1.85
N HIS A 176 0.76 4.47 2.32
CA HIS A 176 1.33 3.26 1.72
C HIS A 176 1.08 3.25 0.21
N THR A 177 -0.19 3.40 -0.15
CA THR A 177 -0.64 3.83 -1.47
C THR A 177 -1.58 5.03 -1.31
N ILE A 178 -1.80 5.78 -2.39
CA ILE A 178 -2.73 6.93 -2.37
C ILE A 178 -4.20 6.49 -2.24
N ASP A 179 -4.50 5.24 -2.56
CA ASP A 179 -5.85 4.67 -2.54
C ASP A 179 -6.15 3.85 -1.28
N HIS A 180 -5.22 3.77 -0.33
CA HIS A 180 -5.35 2.92 0.85
C HIS A 180 -6.48 3.37 1.78
N GLN A 181 -7.38 2.43 2.07
CA GLN A 181 -8.52 2.58 2.96
C GLN A 181 -8.62 1.40 3.92
N ALA A 182 -9.08 1.67 5.13
CA ALA A 182 -9.38 0.67 6.15
C ALA A 182 -10.88 0.64 6.45
N LEU A 183 -11.37 -0.46 7.01
CA LEU A 183 -12.73 -0.55 7.58
C LEU A 183 -12.66 -0.62 9.09
N TYR A 184 -13.47 0.18 9.78
CA TYR A 184 -13.51 0.22 11.23
C TYR A 184 -14.94 0.01 11.75
N ASP A 185 -15.12 -1.05 12.53
CA ASP A 185 -16.32 -1.28 13.36
C ASP A 185 -16.09 -0.60 14.71
N GLU A 186 -16.71 0.57 14.89
CA GLU A 186 -16.59 1.37 16.12
C GLU A 186 -17.22 0.68 17.33
N GLU A 187 -18.29 -0.09 17.13
CA GLU A 187 -19.02 -0.75 18.21
C GLU A 187 -18.20 -1.89 18.82
N ASN A 188 -17.50 -2.64 17.96
CA ASN A 188 -16.73 -3.82 18.38
C ASN A 188 -15.22 -3.57 18.43
N GLY A 189 -14.74 -2.40 18.01
CA GLY A 189 -13.33 -2.06 17.93
C GLY A 189 -12.55 -2.91 16.94
N LEU A 190 -13.15 -3.30 15.81
CA LEU A 190 -12.51 -4.15 14.81
C LEU A 190 -11.99 -3.31 13.64
N LEU A 191 -10.71 -3.41 13.34
CA LEU A 191 -10.07 -2.72 12.23
C LEU A 191 -9.63 -3.72 11.15
N PHE A 192 -10.13 -3.59 9.92
CA PHE A 192 -9.50 -4.20 8.75
C PHE A 192 -8.53 -3.18 8.17
N GLY A 193 -7.26 -3.31 8.56
CA GLY A 193 -6.25 -2.26 8.43
C GLY A 193 -5.39 -2.32 7.17
N GLY A 194 -5.53 -3.38 6.37
CA GLY A 194 -4.68 -3.61 5.19
C GLY A 194 -3.20 -3.49 5.54
N ASP A 195 -2.48 -2.70 4.75
CA ASP A 195 -1.04 -2.48 4.85
C ASP A 195 -0.67 -1.15 5.50
N HIS A 196 -1.62 -0.48 6.17
CA HIS A 196 -1.35 0.78 6.84
C HIS A 196 -0.32 0.64 7.97
N VAL A 197 -0.44 -0.40 8.79
CA VAL A 197 0.47 -0.73 9.89
C VAL A 197 0.76 -2.22 9.87
N LEU A 198 2.00 -2.62 9.58
CA LEU A 198 2.44 -4.02 9.55
C LEU A 198 3.54 -4.28 10.58
N PHE A 199 3.58 -5.48 11.17
CA PHE A 199 4.51 -5.84 12.26
C PHE A 199 5.83 -6.40 11.74
N ASP A 200 5.78 -7.28 10.74
CA ASP A 200 6.98 -7.94 10.20
C ASP A 200 7.86 -6.97 9.41
N VAL A 201 7.24 -6.09 8.62
CA VAL A 201 7.93 -5.10 7.79
C VAL A 201 7.26 -3.74 7.95
N ALA A 202 8.02 -2.66 7.81
CA ALA A 202 7.42 -1.33 7.73
C ALA A 202 6.94 -1.10 6.29
N PRO A 203 5.67 -0.73 6.05
CA PRO A 203 5.15 -0.51 4.71
C PRO A 203 6.01 0.49 3.92
N SER A 204 6.18 0.26 2.61
CA SER A 204 6.65 1.30 1.70
C SER A 204 5.64 2.45 1.71
N VAL A 205 6.10 3.66 1.35
CA VAL A 205 5.21 4.78 1.10
C VAL A 205 5.36 5.07 -0.38
N ASP A 206 4.26 5.11 -1.11
CA ASP A 206 4.32 5.43 -2.52
C ASP A 206 4.72 6.89 -2.70
N ALA A 207 5.69 7.11 -3.58
CA ALA A 207 5.91 8.44 -4.10
C ALA A 207 4.68 8.79 -4.95
N CYS A 208 3.86 9.72 -4.46
CA CYS A 208 2.67 10.15 -5.15
C CYS A 208 3.04 11.01 -6.36
N PRO A 209 2.35 10.90 -7.51
CA PRO A 209 2.51 11.87 -8.60
C PRO A 209 2.24 13.30 -8.14
N GLY A 210 2.98 14.27 -8.69
CA GLY A 210 2.78 15.70 -8.39
C GLY A 210 3.51 16.19 -7.14
N ALA A 211 2.91 17.15 -6.44
CA ALA A 211 3.51 17.83 -5.28
C ALA A 211 3.03 17.28 -3.92
N THR A 212 2.21 16.23 -3.89
CA THR A 212 1.62 15.68 -2.67
C THR A 212 2.69 15.13 -1.72
N ASP A 213 2.71 15.59 -0.47
CA ASP A 213 3.59 15.04 0.56
C ASP A 213 3.10 13.68 1.06
N GLY A 214 3.45 12.61 0.33
CA GLY A 214 3.01 11.24 0.65
C GLY A 214 3.48 10.75 2.02
N LEU A 215 4.68 11.15 2.45
CA LEU A 215 5.14 10.82 3.80
C LEU A 215 4.38 11.60 4.87
N GLY A 216 4.19 12.91 4.67
CA GLY A 216 3.39 13.73 5.57
C GLY A 216 1.98 13.17 5.74
N LEU A 217 1.36 12.75 4.64
CA LEU A 217 0.07 12.06 4.62
C LEU A 217 0.10 10.75 5.40
N TYR A 218 1.07 9.88 5.12
CA TYR A 218 1.23 8.61 5.85
C TYR A 218 1.42 8.82 7.35
N LEU A 219 2.28 9.77 7.75
CA LEU A 219 2.52 10.12 9.16
C LEU A 219 1.26 10.68 9.83
N ALA A 220 0.46 11.48 9.13
CA ALA A 220 -0.83 11.94 9.64
C ALA A 220 -1.81 10.77 9.83
N ASN A 221 -1.85 9.84 8.88
CA ASN A 221 -2.72 8.67 8.94
C ASN A 221 -2.26 7.63 9.99
N LEU A 222 -0.96 7.51 10.28
CA LEU A 222 -0.46 6.71 11.40
C LEU A 222 -0.99 7.26 12.74
N ARG A 223 -1.04 8.59 12.89
CA ARG A 223 -1.54 9.23 14.12
C ARG A 223 -3.02 8.97 14.37
N LYS A 224 -3.83 8.73 13.34
CA LYS A 224 -5.27 8.39 13.48
C LYS A 224 -5.48 7.17 14.40
N MET A 225 -4.54 6.22 14.42
CA MET A 225 -4.64 4.99 15.21
C MET A 225 -4.73 5.26 16.72
N HIS A 226 -4.13 6.35 17.22
CA HIS A 226 -4.15 6.70 18.64
C HIS A 226 -5.53 7.06 19.17
N ALA A 227 -6.39 7.60 18.31
CA ALA A 227 -7.74 8.04 18.68
C ALA A 227 -8.79 6.92 18.53
N MET A 228 -8.41 5.75 18.02
CA MET A 228 -9.34 4.67 17.70
C MET A 228 -9.27 3.57 18.78
N PRO A 229 -10.38 3.28 19.51
CA PRO A 229 -10.41 2.16 20.45
C PRO A 229 -10.46 0.82 19.67
N ILE A 230 -9.28 0.36 19.25
CA ILE A 230 -9.13 -0.88 18.47
C ILE A 230 -8.87 -2.04 19.44
N ARG A 231 -9.75 -3.05 19.40
CA ARG A 231 -9.65 -4.31 20.14
C ARG A 231 -8.98 -5.42 19.34
N ALA A 232 -9.14 -5.40 18.02
CA ALA A 232 -8.44 -6.28 17.10
C ALA A 232 -8.23 -5.61 15.75
N ALA A 233 -7.04 -5.80 15.18
CA ALA A 233 -6.70 -5.39 13.83
C ALA A 233 -6.38 -6.61 12.96
N PHE A 234 -7.06 -6.66 11.82
CA PHE A 234 -6.94 -7.62 10.74
C PHE A 234 -6.12 -6.98 9.62
N LEU A 235 -4.85 -7.37 9.53
CA LEU A 235 -3.85 -6.75 8.66
C LEU A 235 -3.63 -7.55 7.37
N GLY A 236 -3.14 -6.90 6.32
CA GLY A 236 -2.83 -7.53 5.04
C GLY A 236 -1.81 -8.66 5.13
N HIS A 237 -0.94 -8.63 6.15
CA HIS A 237 0.05 -9.65 6.43
C HIS A 237 0.17 -9.96 7.92
N GLY A 238 0.62 -11.18 8.23
CA GLY A 238 0.91 -11.61 9.59
C GLY A 238 -0.33 -12.01 10.39
N ASP A 239 -0.20 -11.96 11.72
CA ASP A 239 -1.24 -12.37 12.67
C ASP A 239 -2.21 -11.26 13.06
N THR A 240 -3.40 -11.67 13.51
CA THR A 240 -4.39 -10.75 14.10
C THR A 240 -3.77 -10.06 15.31
N VAL A 241 -3.79 -8.73 15.30
CA VAL A 241 -3.17 -7.92 16.34
C VAL A 241 -4.23 -7.49 17.36
N ARG A 242 -4.02 -7.81 18.64
CA ARG A 242 -4.94 -7.42 19.74
C ARG A 242 -4.41 -6.27 20.59
N GLU A 243 -3.12 -6.00 20.51
CA GLU A 243 -2.43 -4.98 21.30
C GLU A 243 -1.22 -4.43 20.55
N GLY A 244 -0.73 -3.26 20.96
CA GLY A 244 0.51 -2.69 20.44
C GLY A 244 0.43 -2.05 19.06
N LEU A 245 -0.75 -1.95 18.43
CA LEU A 245 -0.90 -1.33 17.11
C LEU A 245 -0.46 0.15 17.10
N ALA A 246 -0.86 0.92 18.10
CA ALA A 246 -0.48 2.33 18.25
C ALA A 246 1.05 2.48 18.45
N ALA A 247 1.64 1.69 19.35
CA ALA A 247 3.08 1.66 19.56
C ALA A 247 3.85 1.25 18.29
N ARG A 248 3.29 0.33 17.50
CA ARG A 248 3.86 -0.06 16.21
C ARG A 248 3.77 1.07 15.19
N ALA A 249 2.65 1.80 15.14
CA ALA A 249 2.51 2.98 14.29
C ALA A 249 3.57 4.05 14.63
N ASP A 250 3.81 4.31 15.92
CA ASP A 250 4.87 5.21 16.38
C ASP A 250 6.27 4.74 15.94
N ALA A 251 6.57 3.45 16.14
CA ALA A 251 7.85 2.88 15.73
C ALA A 251 8.09 2.99 14.22
N ILE A 252 7.04 2.84 13.39
CA ILE A 252 7.10 3.05 11.95
C ILE A 252 7.35 4.54 11.63
N ALA A 253 6.58 5.44 12.24
CA ALA A 253 6.71 6.88 12.04
C ALA A 253 8.12 7.37 12.36
N GLU A 254 8.68 6.94 13.50
CA GLU A 254 10.03 7.24 13.88
C GLU A 254 11.07 6.67 12.91
N LYS A 255 10.90 5.42 12.45
CA LYS A 255 11.82 4.80 11.49
C LYS A 255 11.86 5.58 10.17
N LYS A 256 10.70 6.02 9.68
CA LYS A 256 10.58 6.85 8.47
C LYS A 256 11.21 8.23 8.68
N MET A 257 10.99 8.85 9.84
CA MET A 257 11.59 10.16 10.15
C MET A 257 13.12 10.08 10.29
N ARG A 258 13.65 9.03 10.93
CA ARG A 258 15.10 8.74 10.96
C ARG A 258 15.69 8.57 9.56
N ARG A 259 14.95 7.97 8.62
CA ARG A 259 15.36 7.89 7.22
C ARG A 259 15.41 9.27 6.58
N CYS A 260 14.42 10.13 6.81
CA CYS A 260 14.41 11.46 6.24
C CYS A 260 15.50 12.37 6.80
N LEU A 261 15.87 12.22 8.07
CA LEU A 261 17.05 12.90 8.63
C LEU A 261 18.32 12.51 7.87
N ARG A 262 18.55 11.22 7.60
CA ARG A 262 19.72 10.78 6.80
C ARG A 262 19.72 11.35 5.38
N VAL A 263 18.55 11.45 4.75
CA VAL A 263 18.41 12.07 3.42
C VAL A 263 18.70 13.57 3.48
N PHE A 264 18.22 14.25 4.53
CA PHE A 264 18.52 15.67 4.75
C PHE A 264 20.01 15.92 4.99
N ASP A 265 20.68 15.07 5.78
CA ASP A 265 22.13 15.14 5.98
C ASP A 265 22.89 14.96 4.66
N ALA A 266 22.44 14.02 3.80
CA ALA A 266 23.01 13.86 2.46
C ALA A 266 22.84 15.13 1.60
N VAL A 267 21.69 15.80 1.67
CA VAL A 267 21.47 17.09 0.98
C VAL A 267 22.41 18.17 1.51
N ARG A 268 22.62 18.25 2.83
CA ARG A 268 23.53 19.22 3.44
C ARG A 268 25.00 18.98 3.06
N SER A 269 25.41 17.71 2.94
CA SER A 269 26.78 17.36 2.53
C SER A 269 27.02 17.47 1.02
N GLY A 270 25.97 17.37 0.19
CA GLY A 270 26.05 17.44 -1.27
C GLY A 270 24.98 18.33 -1.87
N PRO A 271 24.98 19.65 -1.59
CA PRO A 271 24.00 20.57 -2.16
C PRO A 271 24.10 20.59 -3.68
N GLY A 272 22.94 20.58 -4.35
CA GLY A 272 22.86 20.56 -5.81
C GLY A 272 23.01 19.17 -6.43
N ALA A 273 23.02 18.09 -5.64
CA ALA A 273 22.99 16.73 -6.14
C ALA A 273 21.58 16.29 -6.62
N THR A 274 21.54 15.25 -7.46
CA THR A 274 20.28 14.63 -7.91
C THR A 274 19.66 13.76 -6.83
N GLY A 275 18.37 13.44 -6.97
CA GLY A 275 17.66 12.56 -6.03
C GLY A 275 18.32 11.18 -5.92
N GLU A 276 18.74 10.58 -7.03
CA GLU A 276 19.45 9.29 -7.02
C GLU A 276 20.80 9.38 -6.29
N ALA A 277 21.59 10.43 -6.56
CA ALA A 277 22.89 10.61 -5.89
C ALA A 277 22.70 10.74 -4.36
N LEU A 278 21.68 11.48 -3.94
CA LEU A 278 21.33 11.66 -2.53
C LEU A 278 20.83 10.37 -1.89
N ALA A 279 20.01 9.59 -2.59
CA ALA A 279 19.55 8.29 -2.13
C ALA A 279 20.70 7.32 -1.88
N ARG A 280 21.68 7.26 -2.82
CA ARG A 280 22.90 6.46 -2.67
C ARG A 280 23.74 6.91 -1.48
N ALA A 281 23.93 8.22 -1.34
CA ALA A 281 24.67 8.81 -0.21
C ALA A 281 24.01 8.51 1.14
N ALA A 282 22.68 8.62 1.24
CA ALA A 282 21.90 8.35 2.46
C ALA A 282 21.89 6.87 2.89
N LEU A 283 22.30 5.96 2.00
CA LEU A 283 22.52 4.54 2.28
C LEU A 283 23.97 4.22 2.64
N ALA A 284 24.83 5.24 2.75
CA ALA A 284 26.28 5.12 2.85
C ALA A 284 26.92 4.31 1.70
N ARG A 285 26.22 4.15 0.56
CA ARG A 285 26.73 3.50 -0.64
C ARG A 285 27.44 4.52 -1.51
N LYS A 286 28.74 4.67 -1.30
CA LYS A 286 29.56 5.63 -2.08
C LYS A 286 29.96 5.09 -3.46
N ASP A 287 30.13 3.77 -3.60
CA ASP A 287 30.55 3.16 -4.86
C ASP A 287 29.39 3.03 -5.88
N ALA A 288 29.65 3.42 -7.12
CA ALA A 288 28.69 3.31 -8.24
C ALA A 288 28.64 1.89 -8.81
N SER A 289 29.75 1.15 -8.77
CA SER A 289 29.80 -0.24 -9.25
C SER A 289 28.95 -1.14 -8.35
N ALA A 290 29.15 -1.07 -7.03
CA ALA A 290 28.34 -1.79 -6.04
C ALA A 290 26.86 -1.38 -6.01
N TRP A 291 26.50 -0.18 -6.50
CA TRP A 291 25.11 0.20 -6.70
C TRP A 291 24.54 -0.51 -7.92
N ARG A 292 25.21 -0.42 -9.07
CA ARG A 292 24.75 -0.99 -10.35
C ARG A 292 24.72 -2.51 -10.36
N SER A 293 25.48 -3.18 -9.50
CA SER A 293 25.41 -4.64 -9.34
C SER A 293 24.15 -5.13 -8.62
N LEU A 294 23.38 -4.25 -7.97
CA LEU A 294 22.10 -4.61 -7.37
C LEU A 294 21.04 -4.84 -8.44
N PRO A 295 20.13 -5.81 -8.23
CA PRO A 295 18.94 -5.97 -9.06
C PRO A 295 18.16 -4.65 -9.18
N PRO A 296 17.61 -4.31 -10.37
CA PRO A 296 16.89 -3.05 -10.59
C PRO A 296 15.79 -2.79 -9.57
N LEU A 297 14.99 -3.80 -9.22
CA LEU A 297 13.91 -3.66 -8.24
C LEU A 297 14.44 -3.28 -6.84
N SER A 298 15.56 -3.87 -6.42
CA SER A 298 16.21 -3.51 -5.15
C SER A 298 16.70 -2.06 -5.16
N ARG A 299 17.29 -1.60 -6.28
CA ARG A 299 17.68 -0.19 -6.45
C ARG A 299 16.46 0.73 -6.37
N TYR A 300 15.36 0.37 -7.04
CA TYR A 300 14.13 1.16 -7.01
C TYR A 300 13.60 1.35 -5.58
N TYR A 301 13.49 0.30 -4.76
CA TYR A 301 13.01 0.44 -3.39
C TYR A 301 13.90 1.33 -2.51
N PHE A 302 15.21 1.31 -2.74
CA PHE A 302 16.13 2.24 -2.10
C PHE A 302 15.92 3.70 -2.53
N LEU A 303 15.64 3.92 -3.82
CA LEU A 303 15.32 5.24 -4.36
C LEU A 303 13.96 5.75 -3.84
N LEU A 304 12.95 4.89 -3.79
CA LEU A 304 11.59 5.22 -3.37
C LEU A 304 11.57 5.88 -1.98
N ASP A 305 12.15 5.23 -0.98
CA ASP A 305 12.23 5.77 0.40
C ASP A 305 12.91 7.14 0.44
N ALA A 306 13.97 7.34 -0.35
CA ALA A 306 14.68 8.61 -0.41
C ALA A 306 13.88 9.70 -1.12
N PHE A 307 13.19 9.37 -2.22
CA PHE A 307 12.38 10.33 -2.97
C PHE A 307 11.19 10.81 -2.18
N VAL A 308 10.52 9.90 -1.47
CA VAL A 308 9.44 10.23 -0.53
C VAL A 308 9.94 11.19 0.55
N CYS A 309 11.14 10.95 1.11
CA CYS A 309 11.76 11.87 2.06
C CYS A 309 12.11 13.23 1.43
N LEU A 310 12.68 13.26 0.22
CA LEU A 310 13.00 14.52 -0.47
C LEU A 310 11.73 15.34 -0.73
N GLN A 311 10.65 14.69 -1.13
CA GLN A 311 9.35 15.33 -1.34
C GLN A 311 8.79 15.91 -0.04
N HIS A 312 8.88 15.18 1.07
CA HIS A 312 8.49 15.66 2.40
C HIS A 312 9.34 16.85 2.86
N LEU A 313 10.67 16.79 2.68
CA LEU A 313 11.58 17.87 3.03
C LEU A 313 11.34 19.13 2.18
N CYS A 314 10.93 18.96 0.92
CA CYS A 314 10.50 20.07 0.07
C CYS A 314 9.18 20.67 0.53
N ALA A 315 8.18 19.83 0.82
CA ALA A 315 6.86 20.26 1.28
C ALA A 315 6.92 20.99 2.63
N THR A 316 7.83 20.59 3.51
CA THR A 316 8.06 21.22 4.82
C THR A 316 9.05 22.39 4.77
N GLY A 317 9.52 22.78 3.59
CA GLY A 317 10.39 23.95 3.40
C GLY A 317 11.82 23.80 3.92
N ARG A 318 12.27 22.57 4.21
CA ARG A 318 13.65 22.29 4.69
C ARG A 318 14.64 22.14 3.52
N VAL A 319 14.16 21.70 2.37
CA VAL A 319 14.93 21.51 1.15
C VAL A 319 14.24 22.25 0.02
N GLU A 320 15.03 22.83 -0.87
CA GLU A 320 14.54 23.42 -2.11
C GLU A 320 14.91 22.51 -3.29
N ARG A 321 13.94 22.33 -4.19
CA ARG A 321 14.09 21.57 -5.43
C ARG A 321 14.14 22.51 -6.61
N MET A 322 15.22 22.46 -7.37
CA MET A 322 15.47 23.31 -8.53
C MET A 322 15.64 22.46 -9.79
N PRO A 323 15.28 22.96 -10.99
CA PRO A 323 15.64 22.29 -12.23
C PRO A 323 17.17 22.27 -12.42
N GLY A 324 17.70 21.21 -13.03
CA GLY A 324 19.10 21.14 -13.44
C GLY A 324 19.39 22.15 -14.55
N ALA A 325 20.56 22.79 -14.51
CA ALA A 325 20.98 23.74 -15.54
C ALA A 325 21.43 23.06 -16.85
N VAL A 326 21.86 21.81 -16.78
CA VAL A 326 22.51 21.07 -17.88
C VAL A 326 21.73 19.80 -18.27
N ASP A 327 20.93 19.27 -17.36
CA ASP A 327 20.05 18.13 -17.60
C ASP A 327 18.65 18.40 -17.01
N ALA A 328 17.67 17.59 -17.42
CA ALA A 328 16.28 17.74 -16.95
C ALA A 328 16.05 17.24 -15.51
N ALA A 329 17.11 16.81 -14.79
CA ALA A 329 16.97 16.25 -13.46
C ALA A 329 16.97 17.34 -12.37
N TRP A 330 16.14 17.16 -11.36
CA TRP A 330 16.04 18.02 -10.20
C TRP A 330 17.32 18.00 -9.37
N ARG A 331 17.69 19.18 -8.88
CA ARG A 331 18.74 19.41 -7.89
C ARG A 331 18.13 19.82 -6.57
N TYR A 332 18.72 19.35 -5.49
CA TYR A 332 18.22 19.60 -4.14
C TYR A 332 19.26 20.36 -3.32
N VAL A 333 18.85 21.45 -2.69
CA VAL A 333 19.70 22.27 -1.82
C VAL A 333 19.01 22.48 -0.47
N PRO A 334 19.75 22.53 0.65
CA PRO A 334 19.14 22.85 1.94
C PRO A 334 18.65 24.32 1.93
N ARG A 335 17.47 24.57 2.49
CA ARG A 335 17.08 25.95 2.79
C ARG A 335 17.80 26.37 4.07
N ILE A 336 18.57 27.45 3.97
CA ILE A 336 19.16 28.10 5.14
C ILE A 336 18.02 28.92 5.75
N THR A 337 17.46 28.41 6.84
CA THR A 337 16.63 29.19 7.77
C THR A 337 17.52 30.08 8.60
#